data_AF-A0A1V3NNM3-F1
#
_entry.id   AF-A0A1V3NNM3-F1
#
_cell.length_a   1.000
_cell.length_b   1.000
_cell.length_c   1.000
_cell.angle_alpha   90.00
_cell.angle_beta   90.00
_cell.angle_gamma   90.00
#
_symmetry.space_group_name_H-M   'P 1'
#
loop_
_entity.id
_entity.type
_entity.pdbx_description
1 polymer ?
#
loop_
_entity_poly.entity_id
_entity_poly.type
_entity_poly.pdbx_seq_one_letter_code
_entity_poly.pdbx_strand_id
1 'polypeptide(L)'
;MLVGGGAKHPPYFNEGGLQILPPEDVLAAMEIKTRFGATELREALERHARNHTIFLQSRVDVIPWQGAFFFECRSPFDANRVLDTVEKEVRVILSSYGPKIDQSSVRRNSLHFPLPTFLVLFETCLIMFRTCDDPSIVHIDLFESESLSFGLAAIDFFSYAASRLSGSTLPTSLELSREYVERYHWHRRTLSIETEK
;
A
#
# COMPACT_ATOMS: atom_id res chain seq x y z
N MET A 1 -4.22 10.65 -4.71
CA MET A 1 -3.15 11.31 -5.49
C MET A 1 -2.44 10.25 -6.32
N LEU A 2 -2.23 10.50 -7.61
CA LEU A 2 -1.42 9.64 -8.47
C LEU A 2 -0.08 10.32 -8.75
N VAL A 3 0.98 9.55 -8.84
CA VAL A 3 2.31 10.00 -9.28
C VAL A 3 2.60 9.37 -10.62
N GLY A 4 2.72 10.19 -11.67
CA GLY A 4 3.12 9.76 -13.00
C GLY A 4 4.64 9.74 -13.18
N GLY A 5 5.14 8.84 -14.02
CA GLY A 5 6.55 8.79 -14.41
C GLY A 5 6.91 9.81 -15.47
N GLY A 6 5.94 10.24 -16.29
CA GLY A 6 6.06 11.35 -17.24
C GLY A 6 6.99 11.08 -18.43
N ALA A 7 7.52 9.87 -18.56
CA ALA A 7 8.58 9.54 -19.52
C ALA A 7 8.12 8.61 -20.65
N LYS A 8 7.06 7.82 -20.45
CA LYS A 8 6.67 6.77 -21.40
C LYS A 8 5.44 7.14 -22.22
N HIS A 9 4.43 7.73 -21.60
CA HIS A 9 3.18 8.07 -22.27
C HIS A 9 2.66 9.43 -21.81
N PRO A 10 2.16 10.29 -22.72
CA PRO A 10 1.45 11.50 -22.32
C PRO A 10 0.14 11.13 -21.60
N PRO A 11 -0.36 11.99 -20.69
CA PRO A 11 -1.69 11.83 -20.12
C PRO A 11 -2.76 11.73 -21.21
N TYR A 12 -3.78 10.89 -21.02
CA TYR A 12 -4.97 10.87 -21.87
C TYR A 12 -5.73 12.19 -21.82
N PHE A 13 -5.63 12.90 -20.69
CA PHE A 13 -6.25 14.18 -20.46
C PHE A 13 -5.43 14.99 -19.45
N ASN A 14 -5.29 16.30 -19.67
CA ASN A 14 -4.64 17.23 -18.75
C ASN A 14 -5.21 18.64 -18.92
N GLU A 15 -6.16 19.02 -18.10
CA GLU A 15 -6.79 20.35 -18.13
C GLU A 15 -7.24 20.78 -16.73
N GLY A 16 -7.06 22.06 -16.41
CA GLY A 16 -7.57 22.63 -15.14
C GLY A 16 -6.98 21.99 -13.88
N GLY A 17 -5.77 21.43 -13.95
CA GLY A 17 -5.14 20.70 -12.83
C GLY A 17 -5.68 19.28 -12.64
N LEU A 18 -6.56 18.79 -13.51
CA LEU A 18 -7.02 17.41 -13.55
C LEU A 18 -6.26 16.64 -14.62
N GLN A 19 -5.78 15.45 -14.26
CA GLN A 19 -5.04 14.57 -15.17
C GLN A 19 -5.63 13.17 -15.17
N ILE A 20 -5.71 12.57 -16.35
CA ILE A 20 -6.01 11.14 -16.54
C ILE A 20 -4.76 10.51 -17.13
N LEU A 21 -4.11 9.66 -16.34
CA LEU A 21 -2.88 8.99 -16.74
C LEU A 21 -3.18 7.59 -17.28
N PRO A 22 -2.47 7.14 -18.33
CA PRO A 22 -2.41 5.73 -18.66
C PRO A 22 -1.88 4.91 -17.47
N PRO A 23 -2.48 3.74 -17.15
CA PRO A 23 -2.04 2.88 -16.05
C PRO A 23 -0.53 2.55 -16.08
N GLU A 24 0.04 2.38 -17.27
CA GLU A 24 1.44 2.09 -17.52
C GLU A 24 2.43 3.22 -17.19
N ASP A 25 1.96 4.47 -17.08
CA ASP A 25 2.78 5.62 -16.66
C ASP A 25 2.63 5.94 -15.17
N VAL A 26 1.76 5.23 -14.43
CA VAL A 26 1.59 5.43 -12.99
C VAL A 26 2.74 4.78 -12.22
N LEU A 27 3.46 5.58 -11.43
CA LEU A 27 4.50 5.10 -10.50
C LEU A 27 3.93 4.79 -9.12
N ALA A 28 3.00 5.61 -8.63
CA ALA A 28 2.39 5.42 -7.33
C ALA A 28 0.96 5.92 -7.23
N ALA A 29 0.20 5.32 -6.32
CA ALA A 29 -1.12 5.76 -5.90
C ALA A 29 -1.13 5.97 -4.37
N MET A 30 -1.42 7.20 -3.96
CA MET A 30 -1.45 7.62 -2.56
C MET A 30 -2.86 8.06 -2.17
N GLU A 31 -3.49 7.41 -1.21
CA GLU A 31 -4.70 7.91 -0.58
C GLU A 31 -4.32 8.73 0.65
N ILE A 32 -4.78 9.98 0.71
CA ILE A 32 -4.44 10.89 1.81
C ILE A 32 -5.75 11.32 2.47
N LYS A 33 -5.83 11.11 3.78
CA LYS A 33 -6.99 11.43 4.61
C LYS A 33 -6.53 12.24 5.82
N THR A 34 -7.34 13.19 6.24
CA THR A 34 -7.01 13.99 7.44
C THR A 34 -7.09 13.14 8.70
N ARG A 35 -8.11 12.30 8.83
CA ARG A 35 -8.42 11.57 10.06
C ARG A 35 -8.46 10.08 9.84
N PHE A 36 -7.91 9.33 10.80
CA PHE A 36 -8.09 7.90 10.87
C PHE A 36 -9.43 7.54 11.53
N GLY A 37 -10.17 6.68 10.86
CA GLY A 37 -11.46 6.14 11.29
C GLY A 37 -11.86 5.00 10.37
N ALA A 38 -12.80 4.16 10.82
CA ALA A 38 -13.25 3.00 10.05
C ALA A 38 -13.78 3.40 8.66
N THR A 39 -14.54 4.50 8.58
CA THR A 39 -15.09 5.00 7.31
C THR A 39 -13.99 5.50 6.38
N GLU A 40 -13.09 6.35 6.88
CA GLU A 40 -12.01 6.92 6.08
C GLU A 40 -11.02 5.84 5.63
N LEU A 41 -10.76 4.84 6.48
CA LEU A 41 -9.95 3.68 6.16
C LEU A 41 -10.60 2.85 5.06
N ARG A 42 -11.89 2.51 5.21
CA ARG A 42 -12.63 1.76 4.18
C ARG A 42 -12.56 2.45 2.83
N GLU A 43 -12.85 3.75 2.79
CA GLU A 43 -12.80 4.52 1.53
C GLU A 43 -11.41 4.49 0.89
N ALA A 44 -10.35 4.62 1.70
CA ALA A 44 -8.98 4.55 1.20
C ALA A 44 -8.66 3.15 0.64
N LEU A 45 -8.97 2.09 1.39
CA LEU A 45 -8.73 0.71 0.96
C LEU A 45 -9.55 0.35 -0.29
N GLU A 46 -10.80 0.78 -0.39
CA GLU A 46 -11.62 0.56 -1.59
C GLU A 46 -11.03 1.27 -2.83
N ARG A 47 -10.50 2.48 -2.67
CA ARG A 47 -9.81 3.18 -3.77
C ARG A 47 -8.56 2.42 -4.20
N HIS A 48 -7.76 1.94 -3.25
CA HIS A 48 -6.62 1.07 -3.54
C HIS A 48 -7.06 -0.19 -4.29
N ALA A 49 -8.08 -0.89 -3.80
CA ALA A 49 -8.60 -2.11 -4.42
C ALA A 49 -9.11 -1.90 -5.86
N ARG A 50 -9.79 -0.77 -6.11
CA ARG A 50 -10.22 -0.38 -7.46
C ARG A 50 -9.04 -0.06 -8.37
N ASN A 51 -8.09 0.75 -7.91
CA ASN A 51 -6.88 1.07 -8.67
C ASN A 51 -6.08 -0.20 -9.00
N HIS A 52 -5.90 -1.07 -8.00
CA HIS A 52 -5.26 -2.37 -8.14
C HIS A 52 -5.92 -3.22 -9.23
N THR A 53 -7.25 -3.26 -9.27
CA THR A 53 -8.01 -3.96 -10.31
C THR A 53 -7.73 -3.39 -11.70
N ILE A 54 -7.71 -2.05 -11.83
CA ILE A 54 -7.40 -1.38 -13.10
C ILE A 54 -5.98 -1.72 -13.56
N PHE A 55 -4.99 -1.70 -12.67
CA PHE A 55 -3.60 -2.03 -13.01
C PHE A 55 -3.47 -3.47 -13.51
N LEU A 56 -4.07 -4.44 -12.82
CA LEU A 56 -4.06 -5.84 -13.26
C LEU A 56 -4.75 -6.04 -14.61
N GLN A 57 -5.89 -5.38 -14.85
CA GLN A 57 -6.61 -5.46 -16.12
C GLN A 57 -5.84 -4.83 -17.28
N SER A 58 -5.04 -3.79 -16.99
CA SER A 58 -4.26 -3.05 -17.98
C SER A 58 -2.93 -3.72 -18.33
N ARG A 59 -2.62 -4.88 -17.73
CA ARG A 59 -1.40 -5.68 -17.99
C ARG A 59 -0.12 -4.86 -17.83
N VAL A 60 -0.08 -3.98 -16.83
CA VAL A 60 1.14 -3.23 -16.51
C VAL A 60 2.23 -4.21 -16.05
N ASP A 61 3.47 -3.98 -16.48
CA ASP A 61 4.59 -4.90 -16.16
C ASP A 61 4.82 -5.07 -14.65
N VAL A 62 4.53 -4.02 -13.87
CA VAL A 62 4.67 -3.99 -12.41
C VAL A 62 3.57 -3.12 -11.84
N ILE A 63 2.93 -3.60 -10.77
CA ILE A 63 1.91 -2.84 -10.05
C ILE A 63 2.56 -1.59 -9.41
N PRO A 64 1.98 -0.40 -9.60
CA PRO A 64 2.46 0.84 -8.97
C PRO A 64 2.54 0.73 -7.44
N TRP A 65 3.42 1.50 -6.84
CA TRP A 65 3.51 1.61 -5.37
C TRP A 65 2.21 2.17 -4.79
N GLN A 66 1.73 1.65 -3.66
CA GLN A 66 0.46 2.09 -3.09
C GLN A 66 0.59 2.41 -1.60
N GLY A 67 0.11 3.57 -1.17
CA GLY A 67 0.14 3.94 0.25
C GLY A 67 -1.11 4.70 0.66
N ALA A 68 -1.55 4.48 1.91
CA ALA A 68 -2.61 5.27 2.51
C ALA A 68 -2.07 6.03 3.74
N PHE A 69 -2.37 7.32 3.82
CA PHE A 69 -1.81 8.24 4.80
C PHE A 69 -2.92 8.94 5.58
N PHE A 70 -2.76 8.97 6.90
CA PHE A 70 -3.68 9.59 7.85
C PHE A 70 -2.89 10.54 8.76
N PHE A 71 -3.28 11.82 8.81
CA PHE A 71 -2.59 12.82 9.60
C PHE A 71 -2.95 12.77 11.10
N GLU A 72 -4.23 12.62 11.40
CA GLU A 72 -4.75 12.63 12.78
C GLU A 72 -5.17 11.22 13.20
N CYS A 73 -4.57 10.71 14.28
CA CYS A 73 -5.10 9.60 15.04
C CYS A 73 -5.79 10.13 16.31
N ARG A 74 -6.96 9.59 16.67
CA ARG A 74 -7.64 10.01 17.92
C ARG A 74 -6.74 9.71 19.12
N SER A 75 -6.62 10.70 20.02
CA SER A 75 -5.92 10.57 21.30
C SER A 75 -6.89 10.06 22.39
N PRO A 76 -6.47 9.17 23.30
CA PRO A 76 -5.15 8.52 23.35
C PRO A 76 -4.99 7.44 22.27
N PHE A 77 -3.76 7.28 21.76
CA PHE A 77 -3.42 6.20 20.84
C PHE A 77 -3.55 4.84 21.54
N ASP A 78 -4.16 3.88 20.85
CA ASP A 78 -4.27 2.49 21.28
C ASP A 78 -4.03 1.58 20.07
N ALA A 79 -2.86 0.90 20.07
CA ALA A 79 -2.45 0.01 19.00
C ALA A 79 -3.44 -1.16 18.79
N ASN A 80 -4.08 -1.67 19.85
CA ASN A 80 -5.07 -2.75 19.70
C ASN A 80 -6.30 -2.24 18.97
N ARG A 81 -6.82 -1.07 19.37
CA ARG A 81 -7.97 -0.47 18.70
C ARG A 81 -7.70 -0.13 17.24
N VAL A 82 -6.48 0.32 16.92
CA VAL A 82 -6.07 0.56 15.53
C VAL A 82 -6.03 -0.76 14.76
N LEU A 83 -5.42 -1.81 15.30
CA LEU A 83 -5.39 -3.14 14.68
C LEU A 83 -6.80 -3.71 14.49
N ASP A 84 -7.69 -3.64 15.48
CA ASP A 84 -9.08 -4.12 15.37
C ASP A 84 -9.83 -3.37 14.24
N THR A 85 -9.59 -2.06 14.12
CA THR A 85 -10.18 -1.25 13.05
C THR A 85 -9.63 -1.67 11.70
N VAL A 86 -8.32 -1.87 11.59
CA VAL A 86 -7.66 -2.28 10.34
C VAL A 86 -8.09 -3.69 9.95
N GLU A 87 -8.12 -4.63 10.89
CA GLU A 87 -8.62 -5.99 10.69
C GLU A 87 -10.00 -5.99 10.07
N LYS A 88 -10.94 -5.32 10.73
CA LYS A 88 -12.34 -5.30 10.33
C LYS A 88 -12.48 -4.78 8.90
N GLU A 89 -11.81 -3.68 8.58
CA GLU A 89 -11.92 -3.06 7.26
C GLU A 89 -11.16 -3.84 6.19
N VAL A 90 -10.02 -4.45 6.52
CA VAL A 90 -9.29 -5.34 5.61
C VAL A 90 -10.13 -6.57 5.28
N ARG A 91 -10.82 -7.20 6.25
CA ARG A 91 -11.74 -8.32 5.98
C ARG A 91 -12.84 -7.94 5.01
N VAL A 92 -13.45 -6.76 5.18
CA VAL A 92 -14.45 -6.23 4.23
C VAL A 92 -13.86 -6.13 2.82
N ILE A 93 -12.65 -5.60 2.69
CA ILE A 93 -11.99 -5.43 1.39
C ILE A 93 -11.64 -6.77 0.75
N LEU A 94 -11.08 -7.71 1.51
CA LEU A 94 -10.73 -9.04 1.01
C LEU A 94 -11.98 -9.84 0.61
N SER A 95 -13.09 -9.74 1.35
CA SER A 95 -14.36 -10.37 0.95
C SER A 95 -14.98 -9.75 -0.32
N SER A 96 -14.80 -8.45 -0.53
CA SER A 96 -15.42 -7.72 -1.65
C SER A 96 -14.61 -7.80 -2.94
N TYR A 97 -13.28 -7.77 -2.83
CA TYR A 97 -12.38 -7.67 -3.98
C TYR A 97 -11.54 -8.94 -4.23
N GLY A 98 -11.34 -9.75 -3.19
CA GLY A 98 -10.54 -10.97 -3.21
C GLY A 98 -9.05 -10.74 -3.54
N PRO A 99 -8.16 -11.69 -3.19
CA PRO A 99 -6.85 -11.73 -3.83
C PRO A 99 -7.01 -12.07 -5.32
N LYS A 100 -6.22 -11.43 -6.18
CA LYS A 100 -6.26 -11.60 -7.62
C LYS A 100 -4.97 -12.24 -8.11
N ILE A 101 -5.10 -13.21 -9.01
CA ILE A 101 -3.94 -13.84 -9.67
C ILE A 101 -3.61 -13.02 -10.92
N ASP A 102 -2.37 -12.53 -11.01
CA ASP A 102 -1.90 -11.93 -12.25
C ASP A 102 -1.63 -13.03 -13.29
N GLN A 103 -2.47 -13.05 -14.32
CA GLN A 103 -2.34 -13.96 -15.47
C GLN A 103 -1.51 -13.34 -16.61
N SER A 104 -1.09 -12.08 -16.48
CA SER A 104 -0.61 -11.26 -17.59
C SER A 104 0.89 -10.94 -17.57
N SER A 105 1.58 -10.95 -16.42
CA SER A 105 3.02 -10.70 -16.39
C SER A 105 3.88 -11.91 -16.76
N VAL A 106 5.13 -11.61 -17.14
CA VAL A 106 6.21 -12.60 -17.37
C VAL A 106 6.45 -13.48 -16.12
N ARG A 107 6.05 -13.01 -14.93
CA ARG A 107 6.00 -13.77 -13.67
C ARG A 107 4.60 -14.35 -13.45
N ARG A 108 4.23 -15.33 -14.28
CA ARG A 108 2.95 -16.04 -14.18
C ARG A 108 2.68 -16.50 -12.74
N ASN A 109 1.45 -16.31 -12.26
CA ASN A 109 0.91 -16.82 -10.99
C ASN A 109 1.37 -16.08 -9.72
N SER A 110 1.73 -14.80 -9.80
CA SER A 110 1.86 -14.00 -8.58
C SER A 110 0.48 -13.62 -8.02
N LEU A 111 0.28 -13.93 -6.74
CA LEU A 111 -0.93 -13.58 -6.01
C LEU A 111 -0.82 -12.14 -5.52
N HIS A 112 -1.80 -11.32 -5.86
CA HIS A 112 -1.83 -9.92 -5.48
C HIS A 112 -3.03 -9.61 -4.60
N PHE A 113 -2.76 -8.94 -3.50
CA PHE A 113 -3.80 -8.50 -2.57
C PHE A 113 -4.18 -7.06 -2.89
N PRO A 114 -5.47 -6.72 -2.86
CA PRO A 114 -5.98 -5.39 -3.13
C PRO A 114 -5.77 -4.45 -1.91
N LEU A 115 -4.60 -4.52 -1.30
CA LEU A 115 -4.20 -3.74 -0.12
C LEU A 115 -3.03 -2.82 -0.48
N PRO A 116 -2.93 -1.63 0.14
CA PRO A 116 -1.79 -0.77 -0.06
C PRO A 116 -0.52 -1.43 0.51
N THR A 117 0.63 -0.98 0.02
CA THR A 117 1.95 -1.35 0.55
C THR A 117 2.09 -0.93 2.02
N PHE A 118 1.62 0.27 2.37
CA PHE A 118 1.64 0.80 3.73
C PHE A 118 0.34 1.53 4.09
N LEU A 119 -0.02 1.46 5.37
CA LEU A 119 -0.85 2.49 6.02
C LEU A 119 0.02 3.29 6.98
N VAL A 120 -0.03 4.60 6.87
CA VAL A 120 0.78 5.52 7.67
C VAL A 120 -0.15 6.36 8.53
N LEU A 121 -0.01 6.24 9.84
CA LEU A 121 -0.51 7.20 10.82
C LEU A 121 0.65 8.13 11.15
N PHE A 122 0.65 9.34 10.57
CA PHE A 122 1.82 10.19 10.33
C PHE A 122 2.85 10.26 11.47
N GLU A 123 2.39 10.47 12.70
CA GLU A 123 3.23 10.64 13.89
C GLU A 123 3.02 9.53 14.92
N THR A 124 2.51 8.37 14.50
CA THR A 124 2.06 7.34 15.44
C THR A 124 2.59 5.97 15.05
N CYS A 125 2.18 5.45 13.90
CA CYS A 125 2.57 4.12 13.50
C CYS A 125 2.53 3.88 11.99
N LEU A 126 3.27 2.85 11.60
CA LEU A 126 3.31 2.31 10.26
C LEU A 126 2.66 0.93 10.30
N ILE A 127 1.79 0.62 9.35
CA ILE A 127 1.20 -0.70 9.19
C ILE A 127 1.62 -1.28 7.85
N MET A 128 2.10 -2.52 7.88
CA MET A 128 2.48 -3.30 6.71
C MET A 128 1.61 -4.54 6.60
N PHE A 129 1.34 -4.94 5.36
CA PHE A 129 0.66 -6.20 5.06
C PHE A 129 1.68 -7.20 4.54
N ARG A 130 1.75 -8.38 5.16
CA ARG A 130 2.62 -9.47 4.71
C ARG A 130 1.78 -10.69 4.38
N THR A 131 2.10 -11.28 3.24
CA THR A 131 1.57 -12.58 2.81
C THR A 131 2.63 -13.63 3.10
N CYS A 132 2.23 -14.77 3.66
CA CYS A 132 3.14 -15.89 3.91
C CYS A 132 3.00 -16.95 2.80
N ASP A 133 3.69 -18.08 2.97
CA ASP A 133 3.60 -19.22 2.06
C ASP A 133 2.15 -19.74 1.91
N ASP A 134 1.30 -19.52 2.93
CA ASP A 134 -0.13 -19.73 2.83
C ASP A 134 -0.82 -18.47 2.25
N PRO A 135 -1.33 -18.53 1.01
CA PRO A 135 -2.02 -17.41 0.37
C PRO A 135 -3.36 -17.08 1.03
N SER A 136 -3.87 -17.93 1.92
CA SER A 136 -5.09 -17.67 2.67
C SER A 136 -4.86 -16.85 3.94
N ILE A 137 -3.60 -16.51 4.26
CA ILE A 137 -3.26 -15.77 5.47
C ILE A 137 -2.61 -14.44 5.12
N VAL A 138 -3.20 -13.36 5.63
CA VAL A 138 -2.59 -12.02 5.59
C VAL A 138 -2.20 -11.63 7.02
N HIS A 139 -0.93 -11.25 7.19
CA HIS A 139 -0.45 -10.65 8.42
C HIS A 139 -0.53 -9.13 8.33
N ILE A 140 -1.09 -8.52 9.35
CA ILE A 140 -1.13 -7.07 9.56
C ILE A 140 -0.12 -6.79 10.66
N ASP A 141 0.99 -6.13 10.29
CA ASP A 141 2.04 -5.75 11.21
C ASP A 141 1.95 -4.25 11.50
N LEU A 142 1.62 -3.90 12.74
CA LEU A 142 1.67 -2.54 13.23
C LEU A 142 3.02 -2.29 13.92
N PHE A 143 3.66 -1.18 13.54
CA PHE A 143 4.90 -0.71 14.11
C PHE A 143 4.72 0.69 14.69
N GLU A 144 4.70 0.76 16.01
CA GLU A 144 4.75 2.01 16.76
C GLU A 144 6.10 2.69 16.45
N SER A 145 6.07 3.76 15.66
CA SER A 145 7.28 4.41 15.11
C SER A 145 7.29 5.92 15.28
N GLU A 146 6.35 6.44 16.08
CA GLU A 146 6.23 7.88 16.40
C GLU A 146 6.34 8.73 15.12
N SER A 147 7.22 9.74 15.10
CA SER A 147 7.41 10.66 13.98
C SER A 147 8.11 10.08 12.75
N LEU A 148 8.52 8.80 12.75
CA LEU A 148 9.29 8.19 11.66
C LEU A 148 8.43 7.47 10.62
N SER A 149 7.15 7.22 10.89
CA SER A 149 6.28 6.41 10.03
C SER A 149 6.22 6.93 8.59
N PHE A 150 6.07 8.25 8.41
CA PHE A 150 6.07 8.88 7.09
C PHE A 150 7.42 8.75 6.37
N GLY A 151 8.52 8.97 7.09
CA GLY A 151 9.86 8.92 6.52
C GLY A 151 10.20 7.56 5.90
N LEU A 152 9.77 6.48 6.55
CA LEU A 152 9.96 5.12 6.03
C LEU A 152 9.15 4.87 4.77
N ALA A 153 7.87 5.23 4.79
CA ALA A 153 7.02 5.10 3.61
C ALA A 153 7.55 5.94 2.43
N ALA A 154 8.10 7.13 2.71
CA ALA A 154 8.72 7.98 1.71
C ALA A 154 10.01 7.36 1.14
N ILE A 155 10.91 6.87 1.99
CA ILE A 155 12.12 6.14 1.57
C ILE A 155 11.74 4.95 0.69
N ASP A 156 10.68 4.23 1.06
CA ASP A 156 10.21 3.10 0.29
C ASP A 156 9.72 3.52 -1.10
N PHE A 157 8.84 4.50 -1.13
CA PHE A 157 8.32 5.07 -2.37
C PHE A 157 9.44 5.57 -3.30
N PHE A 158 10.39 6.37 -2.78
CA PHE A 158 11.45 6.93 -3.60
C PHE A 158 12.40 5.87 -4.15
N SER A 159 12.67 4.81 -3.38
CA SER A 159 13.51 3.71 -3.84
C SER A 159 12.78 2.88 -4.91
N TYR A 160 11.47 2.64 -4.74
CA TYR A 160 10.63 2.07 -5.78
C TYR A 160 10.67 2.93 -7.05
N ALA A 161 10.41 4.23 -6.95
CA ALA A 161 10.40 5.14 -8.08
C ALA A 161 11.76 5.19 -8.80
N ALA A 162 12.86 5.24 -8.05
CA ALA A 162 14.22 5.20 -8.59
C ALA A 162 14.47 3.91 -9.38
N SER A 163 14.07 2.75 -8.86
CA SER A 163 14.21 1.46 -9.56
C SER A 163 13.48 1.43 -10.90
N ARG A 164 12.33 2.11 -11.00
CA ARG A 164 11.47 2.15 -12.19
C ARG A 164 11.93 3.16 -13.23
N LEU A 165 12.46 4.30 -12.79
CA LEU A 165 12.89 5.39 -13.66
C LEU A 165 14.33 5.21 -14.17
N SER A 166 15.23 4.68 -13.35
CA SER A 166 16.66 4.58 -13.68
C SER A 166 17.08 3.19 -14.18
N GLY A 167 16.20 2.19 -14.11
CA GLY A 167 16.55 0.78 -14.37
C GLY A 167 17.53 0.20 -13.35
N SER A 168 17.82 0.91 -12.25
CA SER A 168 18.69 0.43 -11.19
C SER A 168 18.04 -0.73 -10.45
N THR A 169 18.77 -1.83 -10.27
CA THR A 169 18.40 -2.95 -9.39
C THR A 169 18.74 -2.64 -7.93
N LEU A 170 18.45 -1.41 -7.46
CA LEU A 170 18.43 -1.16 -6.03
C LEU A 170 17.39 -2.13 -5.42
N PRO A 171 17.69 -2.77 -4.27
CA PRO A 171 16.70 -3.60 -3.60
C PRO A 171 15.41 -2.79 -3.49
N THR A 172 14.28 -3.38 -3.90
CA THR A 172 12.98 -2.79 -3.59
C THR A 172 12.95 -2.64 -2.09
N SER A 173 13.03 -1.39 -1.65
CA SER A 173 13.15 -0.89 -0.28
C SER A 173 12.17 -1.45 0.72
N LEU A 174 11.22 -2.28 0.32
CA LEU A 174 10.32 -2.97 1.23
C LEU A 174 11.13 -3.95 2.09
N GLU A 175 12.21 -4.54 1.53
CA GLU A 175 13.21 -5.31 2.27
C GLU A 175 14.03 -4.43 3.21
N LEU A 176 14.45 -3.24 2.77
CA LEU A 176 15.22 -2.31 3.60
C LEU A 176 14.35 -1.72 4.72
N SER A 177 13.19 -1.18 4.41
CA SER A 177 12.20 -0.68 5.38
C SER A 177 11.85 -1.75 6.39
N ARG A 178 11.65 -3.00 5.93
CA ARG A 178 11.42 -4.14 6.81
C ARG A 178 12.64 -4.48 7.66
N GLU A 179 13.85 -4.52 7.09
CA GLU A 179 15.09 -4.75 7.84
C GLU A 179 15.29 -3.66 8.89
N TYR A 180 15.10 -2.39 8.54
CA TYR A 180 15.15 -1.27 9.46
C TYR A 180 14.11 -1.46 10.58
N VAL A 181 12.84 -1.66 10.23
CA VAL A 181 11.75 -1.88 11.19
C VAL A 181 12.04 -3.08 12.13
N GLU A 182 12.53 -4.19 11.60
CA GLU A 182 12.85 -5.40 12.37
C GLU A 182 14.12 -5.23 13.23
N ARG A 183 15.10 -4.42 12.78
CA ARG A 183 16.37 -4.16 13.47
C ARG A 183 16.27 -3.15 14.60
N TYR A 184 15.34 -2.20 14.53
CA TYR A 184 15.18 -1.14 15.54
C TYR A 184 14.21 -1.51 16.68
N HIS A 185 13.82 -2.78 16.80
CA HIS A 185 13.01 -3.32 17.92
C HIS A 185 11.77 -2.48 18.26
N TRP A 186 11.07 -1.98 17.24
CA TRP A 186 9.79 -1.30 17.47
C TRP A 186 8.78 -2.28 18.05
N HIS A 187 7.86 -1.76 18.86
CA HIS A 187 6.77 -2.54 19.41
C HIS A 187 5.88 -3.02 18.26
N ARG A 188 6.26 -4.20 17.74
CA ARG A 188 5.57 -4.87 16.65
C ARG A 188 4.41 -5.63 17.25
N ARG A 189 3.23 -5.39 16.69
CA ARG A 189 2.06 -6.23 16.91
C ARG A 189 1.64 -6.83 15.58
N THR A 190 1.49 -8.15 15.57
CA THR A 190 1.09 -8.90 14.37
C THR A 190 -0.27 -9.51 14.61
N LEU A 191 -1.16 -9.31 13.66
CA LEU A 191 -2.45 -9.96 13.58
C LEU A 191 -2.51 -10.78 12.30
N SER A 192 -2.91 -12.05 12.40
CA SER A 192 -3.09 -12.93 11.25
C SER A 192 -4.59 -13.05 10.95
N ILE A 193 -4.98 -12.80 9.71
CA ILE A 193 -6.36 -13.02 9.26
C ILE A 193 -6.41 -14.13 8.22
N GLU A 194 -7.33 -15.07 8.42
CA GLU A 194 -7.71 -16.04 7.40
C GLU A 194 -8.64 -15.37 6.39
N THR A 195 -8.33 -15.51 5.10
CA THR A 195 -9.21 -15.15 3.99
C THR A 195 -10.14 -16.33 3.74
N GLU A 196 -11.44 -16.10 3.71
CA GLU A 196 -12.41 -17.14 3.35
C GLU A 196 -12.12 -17.67 1.93
N LYS A 197 -12.20 -19.00 1.76
CA LYS A 197 -11.89 -19.72 0.51
C LYS A 197 -12.93 -19.48 -0.58
#